data_AF-A0A2N2E5M4-F1
#
_entry.id   AF-A0A2N2E5M4-F1
#
_cell.length_a   1.000
_cell.length_b   1.000
_cell.length_c   1.000
_cell.angle_alpha   90.00
_cell.angle_beta   90.00
_cell.angle_gamma   90.00
#
_symmetry.space_group_name_H-M   'P 1'
#
loop_
_entity.id
_entity.type
_entity.pdbx_description
1 polymer ?
#
loop_
_entity_poly.entity_id
_entity_poly.type
_entity_poly.pdbx_seq_one_letter_code
_entity_poly.pdbx_strand_id
1 'polypeptide(L)'
;MKKFIPVVLAVMISLIITVITSGANQSQNPEQVRIQTELDGAVFQQEILRVYSQPQMVTKIYDANRLIGVLSDSQIIDSVLSKTYQDLYAIDFPNSKIGLGEDIYTTVELSYFEYSNVDDLIVDYLKEKDLFSVEVFKIEFSNGAVI
;
A
#
# COMPACT_ATOMS: atom_id res chain seq x y z
N MET A 1 24.99 -35.54 46.06
CA MET A 1 25.07 -35.31 44.59
C MET A 1 23.77 -34.83 43.93
N LYS A 2 22.62 -34.74 44.63
CA LYS A 2 21.33 -34.31 44.02
C LYS A 2 21.23 -32.80 43.71
N LYS A 3 22.12 -31.96 44.27
CA LYS A 3 22.12 -30.50 44.08
C LYS A 3 22.89 -30.02 42.84
N PHE A 4 23.73 -30.88 42.26
CA PHE A 4 24.48 -30.56 41.03
C PHE A 4 23.71 -30.91 39.75
N ILE A 5 22.74 -31.82 39.84
CA ILE A 5 21.85 -32.22 38.75
C ILE A 5 21.15 -31.01 38.10
N PRO A 6 20.52 -30.08 38.84
CA PRO A 6 19.85 -28.93 38.22
C PRO A 6 20.82 -27.99 37.50
N VAL A 7 22.06 -27.87 37.99
CA VAL A 7 23.08 -27.01 37.35
C VAL A 7 23.54 -27.59 36.02
N VAL A 8 23.81 -28.90 35.98
CA VAL A 8 24.19 -29.60 34.74
C VAL A 8 23.04 -29.57 33.72
N LEU A 9 21.80 -29.73 34.18
CA LEU A 9 20.62 -29.65 33.32
C LEU A 9 20.46 -28.26 32.70
N ALA A 10 20.66 -27.19 33.48
CA ALA A 10 20.56 -25.82 32.98
C ALA A 10 21.61 -25.52 31.91
N VAL A 11 22.85 -25.98 32.09
CA VAL A 11 23.93 -25.80 31.10
C VAL A 11 23.64 -26.58 29.81
N MET A 12 23.10 -27.80 29.94
CA MET A 12 22.68 -28.59 28.78
C MET A 12 21.54 -27.91 28.01
N ILE A 13 20.54 -27.38 28.70
CA ILE A 13 19.42 -26.65 28.09
C ILE A 13 19.94 -25.39 27.39
N SER A 14 20.84 -24.62 28.01
CA SER A 14 21.40 -23.43 27.36
C SER A 14 22.17 -23.78 26.08
N LEU A 15 22.96 -24.87 26.09
CA LEU A 15 23.68 -25.34 24.90
C LEU A 15 22.74 -25.79 23.78
N ILE A 16 21.67 -26.51 24.13
CA ILE A 16 20.65 -26.95 23.18
C ILE A 16 19.95 -25.74 22.55
N ILE A 17 19.53 -24.77 23.37
CA ILE A 17 18.90 -23.54 22.87
C ILE A 17 19.86 -22.81 21.94
N THR A 18 21.13 -22.61 22.33
CA THR A 18 22.12 -21.94 21.48
C THR A 18 22.29 -22.63 20.13
N VAL A 19 22.43 -23.95 20.10
CA VAL A 19 22.60 -24.70 18.83
C VAL A 19 21.36 -24.59 17.94
N ILE A 20 20.15 -24.68 18.51
CA ILE A 20 18.89 -24.53 17.78
C ILE A 20 18.76 -23.09 17.24
N THR A 21 19.04 -22.08 18.06
CA THR A 21 18.94 -20.66 17.66
C THR A 21 20.04 -20.24 16.68
N SER A 22 21.23 -20.83 16.77
CA SER A 22 22.31 -20.57 15.81
C SER A 22 22.03 -21.18 14.43
N GLY A 23 21.28 -22.28 14.36
CA GLY A 23 20.74 -22.81 13.10
C GLY A 23 19.55 -22.00 12.56
N ALA A 24 18.84 -21.29 13.44
CA ALA A 24 17.75 -20.37 13.08
C ALA A 24 18.23 -18.96 12.68
N ASN A 25 19.54 -18.69 12.72
CA ASN A 25 20.16 -17.59 11.96
C ASN A 25 20.21 -17.96 10.47
N GLN A 26 19.09 -18.45 9.95
CA GLN A 26 18.83 -18.52 8.53
C GLN A 26 18.78 -17.07 8.08
N SER A 27 19.71 -16.72 7.20
CA SER A 27 19.90 -15.43 6.57
C SER A 27 18.60 -14.86 6.00
N GLN A 28 17.74 -14.30 6.85
CA GLN A 28 16.71 -13.40 6.39
C GLN A 28 17.47 -12.13 6.00
N ASN A 29 17.71 -12.00 4.70
CA ASN A 29 18.29 -10.79 4.16
C ASN A 29 17.42 -9.62 4.67
N PRO A 30 17.96 -8.68 5.46
CA PRO A 30 17.16 -7.61 6.05
C PRO A 30 16.38 -6.81 5.00
N GLU A 31 16.84 -6.81 3.74
CA GLU A 31 16.09 -6.26 2.63
C GLU A 31 14.81 -7.04 2.33
N GLN A 32 14.83 -8.37 2.30
CA GLN A 32 13.63 -9.19 2.04
C GLN A 32 12.55 -9.03 3.12
N VAL A 33 12.94 -8.85 4.38
CA VAL A 33 12.00 -8.62 5.49
C VAL A 33 11.34 -7.24 5.38
N ARG A 34 12.11 -6.20 5.00
CA ARG A 34 11.57 -4.85 4.76
C ARG A 34 10.61 -4.83 3.57
N ILE A 35 10.96 -5.54 2.50
CA ILE A 35 10.15 -5.71 1.29
C ILE A 35 8.77 -6.29 1.61
N GLN A 36 8.71 -7.37 2.39
CA GLN A 36 7.45 -8.00 2.75
C GLN A 36 6.57 -7.06 3.58
N THR A 37 7.17 -6.28 4.48
CA THR A 37 6.42 -5.38 5.37
C THR A 37 5.82 -4.17 4.64
N GLU A 38 6.44 -3.69 3.56
CA GLU A 38 5.96 -2.49 2.85
C GLU A 38 4.71 -2.77 1.99
N LEU A 39 4.54 -4.00 1.50
CA LEU A 39 3.38 -4.43 0.71
C LEU A 39 2.37 -5.27 1.51
N ASP A 40 2.69 -5.60 2.77
CA ASP A 40 1.78 -6.34 3.64
C ASP A 40 0.50 -5.51 3.89
N GLY A 41 -0.64 -6.05 3.47
CA GLY A 41 -1.95 -5.39 3.57
C GLY A 41 -2.42 -4.69 2.30
N ALA A 42 -1.58 -4.64 1.26
CA ALA A 42 -1.97 -4.12 -0.05
C ALA A 42 -3.15 -4.91 -0.65
N VAL A 43 -4.03 -4.23 -1.38
CA VAL A 43 -5.11 -4.90 -2.14
C VAL A 43 -4.51 -5.76 -3.24
N PHE A 44 -3.56 -5.21 -3.99
CA PHE A 44 -2.82 -5.94 -5.02
C PHE A 44 -1.41 -6.26 -4.54
N GLN A 45 -1.03 -7.53 -4.65
CA GLN A 45 0.32 -7.98 -4.41
C GLN A 45 1.18 -7.58 -5.62
N GLN A 46 2.31 -6.91 -5.38
CA GLN A 46 3.26 -6.49 -6.41
C GLN A 46 4.62 -7.15 -6.18
N GLU A 47 5.22 -7.65 -7.24
CA GLU A 47 6.58 -8.17 -7.18
C GLU A 47 7.57 -7.02 -7.20
N ILE A 48 8.69 -7.17 -6.49
CA ILE A 48 9.79 -6.22 -6.58
C ILE A 48 10.72 -6.65 -7.70
N LEU A 49 10.71 -5.88 -8.77
CA LEU A 49 11.53 -6.10 -9.95
C LEU A 49 12.99 -5.74 -9.68
N ARG A 50 13.21 -4.69 -8.88
CA ARG A 50 14.55 -4.14 -8.63
C ARG A 50 14.64 -3.41 -7.30
N VAL A 51 15.84 -3.44 -6.70
CA VAL A 51 16.23 -2.60 -5.56
C VAL A 51 17.26 -1.58 -6.04
N TYR A 52 16.99 -0.30 -5.83
CA TYR A 52 17.86 0.83 -6.14
C TYR A 52 18.80 1.14 -4.97
N SER A 53 19.95 1.73 -5.27
CA SER A 53 20.89 2.23 -4.24
C SER A 53 20.53 3.62 -3.72
N GLN A 54 19.67 4.35 -4.43
CA GLN A 54 19.15 5.66 -4.06
C GLN A 54 17.63 5.65 -4.18
N PRO A 55 16.91 6.29 -3.26
CA PRO A 55 15.45 6.26 -3.27
C PRO A 55 14.91 7.05 -4.46
N GLN A 56 13.85 6.51 -5.06
CA GLN A 56 13.08 7.12 -6.14
C GLN A 56 11.70 7.53 -5.63
N MET A 57 11.11 8.54 -6.25
CA MET A 57 9.73 8.94 -5.96
C MET A 57 8.79 7.91 -6.60
N VAL A 58 7.88 7.36 -5.80
CA VAL A 58 6.81 6.47 -6.26
C VAL A 58 5.46 7.01 -5.82
N THR A 59 4.43 6.78 -6.61
CA THR A 59 3.06 7.17 -6.27
C THR A 59 2.30 5.96 -5.76
N LYS A 60 1.83 6.03 -4.52
CA LYS A 60 0.98 5.01 -3.91
C LYS A 60 -0.46 5.48 -3.92
N ILE A 61 -1.40 4.56 -4.10
CA ILE A 61 -2.84 4.83 -4.02
C ILE A 61 -3.46 4.03 -2.86
N TYR A 62 -4.35 4.66 -2.12
CA TYR A 62 -4.96 4.12 -0.91
C TYR A 62 -6.48 4.18 -0.99
N ASP A 63 -7.14 3.27 -0.26
CA ASP A 63 -8.58 3.22 -0.01
C ASP A 63 -8.81 3.08 1.51
N ALA A 64 -9.35 4.13 2.15
CA ALA A 64 -9.57 4.18 3.60
C ALA A 64 -8.32 3.76 4.42
N ASN A 65 -7.16 4.31 4.06
CA ASN A 65 -5.82 4.00 4.61
C ASN A 65 -5.27 2.61 4.28
N ARG A 66 -5.96 1.80 3.48
CA ARG A 66 -5.42 0.54 2.97
C ARG A 66 -4.72 0.78 1.64
N LEU A 67 -3.46 0.35 1.52
CA LEU A 67 -2.72 0.45 0.27
C LEU A 67 -3.45 -0.36 -0.81
N ILE A 68 -3.78 0.25 -1.94
CA ILE A 68 -4.29 -0.49 -3.10
C ILE A 68 -3.09 -1.05 -3.88
N GLY A 69 -2.10 -0.20 -4.14
CA GLY A 69 -0.87 -0.53 -4.84
C GLY A 69 -0.02 0.71 -5.15
N VAL A 70 1.09 0.49 -5.83
CA VAL A 70 2.03 1.50 -6.33
C VAL A 70 1.84 1.66 -7.82
N LEU A 71 1.55 2.88 -8.26
CA LEU A 71 1.34 3.24 -9.67
C LEU A 71 2.67 3.25 -10.41
N SER A 72 2.67 2.63 -11.59
CA SER A 72 3.82 2.67 -12.52
C SER A 72 3.80 3.96 -13.33
N ASP A 73 2.62 4.39 -13.76
CA ASP A 73 2.41 5.69 -14.39
C ASP A 73 1.65 6.65 -13.47
N SER A 74 2.30 7.75 -13.10
CA SER A 74 1.70 8.81 -12.29
C SER A 74 0.47 9.49 -12.93
N GLN A 75 0.31 9.41 -14.26
CA GLN A 75 -0.76 10.08 -15.01
C GLN A 75 -1.97 9.17 -15.28
N ILE A 76 -1.91 7.90 -14.86
CA ILE A 76 -2.98 6.93 -15.13
C ILE A 76 -4.30 7.35 -14.48
N ILE A 77 -4.24 7.91 -13.27
CA ILE A 77 -5.42 8.37 -12.53
C ILE A 77 -6.11 9.53 -13.25
N ASP A 78 -5.36 10.54 -13.66
CA ASP A 78 -5.91 11.69 -14.40
C ASP A 78 -6.55 11.23 -15.72
N SER A 79 -5.92 10.28 -16.39
CA SER A 79 -6.42 9.70 -17.64
C SER A 79 -7.73 8.96 -17.43
N VAL A 80 -7.83 8.17 -16.36
CA VAL A 80 -9.05 7.46 -15.99
C VAL A 80 -10.16 8.41 -15.58
N LEU A 81 -9.87 9.41 -14.76
CA LEU A 81 -10.86 10.43 -14.37
C LEU A 81 -11.38 11.19 -15.59
N SER A 82 -10.49 11.60 -16.50
CA SER A 82 -10.89 12.29 -17.73
C SER A 82 -11.81 11.42 -18.59
N LYS A 83 -11.47 10.13 -18.75
CA LYS A 83 -12.29 9.19 -19.53
C LYS A 83 -13.63 8.90 -18.86
N THR A 84 -13.63 8.59 -17.57
CA THR A 84 -14.84 8.30 -16.79
C THR A 84 -15.81 9.49 -16.80
N TYR A 85 -15.29 10.73 -16.72
CA TYR A 85 -16.14 11.92 -16.83
C TYR A 85 -16.87 11.98 -18.18
N GLN A 86 -16.14 11.78 -19.28
CA GLN A 86 -16.73 11.82 -20.63
C GLN A 86 -17.74 10.70 -20.84
N ASP A 87 -17.44 9.51 -20.34
CA ASP A 87 -18.25 8.30 -20.60
C ASP A 87 -19.53 8.28 -19.74
N LEU A 88 -19.47 8.73 -18.49
CA LEU A 88 -20.56 8.53 -17.51
C LEU A 88 -21.22 9.82 -17.01
N TYR A 89 -20.47 10.93 -16.88
CA TYR A 89 -20.97 12.10 -16.15
C TYR A 89 -21.20 13.34 -17.02
N ALA A 90 -20.59 13.44 -18.20
CA ALA A 90 -20.62 14.64 -19.02
C ALA A 90 -22.03 15.07 -19.48
N ILE A 91 -22.96 14.11 -19.63
CA ILE A 91 -24.35 14.38 -20.01
C ILE A 91 -25.14 14.94 -18.83
N ASP A 92 -25.01 14.33 -17.65
CA ASP A 92 -25.80 14.66 -16.47
C ASP A 92 -25.22 15.82 -15.65
N PHE A 93 -23.89 16.00 -15.70
CA PHE A 93 -23.12 17.01 -14.95
C PHE A 93 -22.19 17.80 -15.88
N PRO A 94 -22.74 18.59 -16.81
CA PRO A 94 -21.93 19.34 -17.76
C PRO A 94 -21.10 20.43 -17.07
N ASN A 95 -19.84 20.54 -17.47
CA ASN A 95 -18.85 21.47 -16.91
C ASN A 95 -18.51 21.21 -15.42
N SER A 96 -18.80 20.02 -14.91
CA SER A 96 -18.33 19.58 -13.60
C SER A 96 -16.94 18.96 -13.70
N LYS A 97 -16.31 18.78 -12.55
CA LYS A 97 -15.08 17.99 -12.40
C LYS A 97 -15.41 16.71 -11.67
N ILE A 98 -14.64 15.66 -11.93
CA ILE A 98 -14.67 14.46 -11.12
C ILE A 98 -13.31 14.24 -10.48
N GLY A 99 -13.35 13.70 -9.28
CA GLY A 99 -12.20 13.24 -8.54
C GLY A 99 -12.35 11.77 -8.15
N LEU A 100 -11.38 11.32 -7.40
CA LEU A 100 -11.46 10.05 -6.68
C LEU A 100 -12.51 10.16 -5.55
N GLY A 101 -13.04 9.02 -5.12
CA GLY A 101 -13.94 8.94 -3.97
C GLY A 101 -13.31 9.53 -2.70
N GLU A 102 -14.15 9.89 -1.73
CA GLU A 102 -13.73 10.60 -0.49
C GLU A 102 -12.57 9.93 0.24
N ASP A 103 -12.57 8.60 0.31
CA ASP A 103 -11.56 7.80 1.02
C ASP A 103 -10.39 7.35 0.12
N ILE A 104 -10.39 7.74 -1.16
CA ILE A 104 -9.36 7.35 -2.11
C ILE A 104 -8.40 8.51 -2.33
N TYR A 105 -7.11 8.26 -2.09
CA TYR A 105 -6.09 9.28 -2.25
C TYR A 105 -4.76 8.70 -2.73
N THR A 106 -3.99 9.54 -3.41
CA THR A 106 -2.62 9.21 -3.83
C THR A 106 -1.61 9.95 -2.97
N THR A 107 -0.50 9.29 -2.63
CA THR A 107 0.62 9.92 -1.93
C THR A 107 1.92 9.62 -2.66
N VAL A 108 2.80 10.62 -2.74
CA VAL A 108 4.13 10.44 -3.33
C VAL A 108 5.14 10.21 -2.21
N GLU A 109 5.84 9.08 -2.27
CA GLU A 109 6.77 8.63 -1.25
C GLU A 109 8.12 8.24 -1.86
N LEU A 110 9.18 8.29 -1.05
CA LEU A 110 10.49 7.77 -1.43
C LEU A 110 10.53 6.26 -1.20
N SER A 111 10.86 5.51 -2.25
CA SER A 111 11.01 4.05 -2.23
C SER A 111 12.36 3.66 -2.83
N TYR A 112 12.97 2.59 -2.32
CA TYR A 112 14.15 1.97 -2.94
C TYR A 112 13.75 0.87 -3.92
N PHE A 113 12.47 0.62 -4.13
CA PHE A 113 11.97 -0.54 -4.85
C PHE A 113 11.28 -0.15 -6.15
N GLU A 114 11.53 -0.94 -7.19
CA GLU A 114 10.76 -0.98 -8.43
C GLU A 114 9.71 -2.08 -8.32
N TYR A 115 8.45 -1.73 -8.48
CA TYR A 115 7.31 -2.64 -8.34
C TYR A 115 6.81 -3.11 -9.71
N SER A 116 6.26 -4.31 -9.78
CA SER A 116 5.58 -4.81 -10.98
C SER A 116 4.38 -3.95 -11.33
N ASN A 117 4.15 -3.73 -12.62
CA ASN A 117 3.02 -2.94 -13.09
C ASN A 117 1.68 -3.66 -12.84
N VAL A 118 0.80 -3.00 -12.09
CA VAL A 118 -0.57 -3.46 -11.79
C VAL A 118 -1.58 -2.34 -12.06
N ASP A 119 -1.22 -1.34 -12.86
CA ASP A 119 -2.03 -0.14 -13.05
C ASP A 119 -3.42 -0.48 -13.59
N ASP A 120 -3.51 -1.39 -14.57
CA ASP A 120 -4.80 -1.86 -15.10
C ASP A 120 -5.70 -2.46 -14.01
N LEU A 121 -5.13 -3.23 -13.07
CA LEU A 121 -5.88 -3.81 -11.95
C LEU A 121 -6.38 -2.72 -10.99
N ILE A 122 -5.58 -1.68 -10.75
CA ILE A 122 -5.98 -0.53 -9.94
C ILE A 122 -7.11 0.24 -10.63
N VAL A 123 -7.01 0.45 -11.94
CA VAL A 123 -8.05 1.13 -12.72
C VAL A 123 -9.37 0.36 -12.69
N ASP A 124 -9.31 -0.96 -12.88
CA ASP A 124 -10.48 -1.82 -12.83
C ASP A 124 -11.10 -1.83 -11.43
N TYR A 125 -10.29 -1.89 -10.37
CA TYR A 125 -10.76 -1.77 -8.99
C TYR A 125 -11.55 -0.48 -8.73
N LEU A 126 -11.05 0.66 -9.22
CA LEU A 126 -11.72 1.95 -9.06
C LEU A 126 -13.07 1.99 -9.80
N LYS A 127 -13.13 1.40 -11.00
CA LYS A 127 -14.37 1.35 -11.80
C LYS A 127 -15.39 0.38 -11.26
N GLU A 128 -14.99 -0.84 -10.92
CA GLU A 128 -15.90 -1.87 -10.41
C GLU A 128 -16.57 -1.46 -9.10
N LYS A 129 -15.87 -0.69 -8.28
CA LYS A 129 -16.38 -0.17 -7.01
C LYS A 129 -17.02 1.21 -7.08
N ASP A 130 -17.10 1.81 -8.28
CA ASP A 130 -17.63 3.15 -8.49
C ASP A 130 -16.98 4.20 -7.56
N LEU A 131 -15.65 4.15 -7.44
CA LEU A 131 -14.85 4.98 -6.53
C LEU A 131 -14.51 6.35 -7.13
N PHE A 132 -15.48 6.95 -7.79
CA PHE A 132 -15.37 8.29 -8.37
C PHE A 132 -16.39 9.22 -7.72
N SER A 133 -16.09 10.51 -7.70
CA SER A 133 -16.99 11.50 -7.12
C SER A 133 -17.02 12.76 -7.96
N VAL A 134 -18.21 13.31 -8.15
CA VAL A 134 -18.39 14.60 -8.82
C VAL A 134 -18.09 15.72 -7.83
N GLU A 135 -17.23 16.66 -8.21
CA GLU A 135 -16.91 17.83 -7.40
C GLU A 135 -18.10 18.80 -7.43
N VAL A 136 -18.67 19.08 -6.25
CA VAL A 136 -19.78 20.01 -6.07
C VAL A 136 -19.41 21.09 -5.06
N PHE A 137 -20.05 22.26 -5.16
CA PHE A 137 -19.87 23.31 -4.16
C PHE A 137 -20.53 22.89 -2.85
N LYS A 138 -19.74 22.85 -1.77
CA LYS A 138 -20.26 22.71 -0.41
C LYS A 138 -21.02 23.98 -0.03
N ILE A 139 -22.29 23.87 0.34
CA ILE A 139 -23.09 25.02 0.80
C ILE A 139 -23.18 24.97 2.33
N GLU A 140 -22.57 25.95 2.98
CA GLU A 140 -22.67 26.16 4.42
C GLU A 140 -23.58 27.35 4.70
N PHE A 141 -24.64 27.12 5.48
CA PHE A 141 -25.56 28.16 5.90
C PHE A 141 -25.04 28.86 7.14
N SER A 142 -25.39 30.14 7.29
CA SER A 142 -24.99 30.97 8.44
C SER A 142 -25.47 30.46 9.82
N ASN A 143 -26.36 29.47 9.84
CA ASN A 143 -26.82 28.77 11.04
C ASN A 143 -26.04 27.48 11.34
N GLY A 144 -24.98 27.17 10.58
CA GLY A 144 -24.14 25.98 10.73
C GLY A 144 -24.67 24.72 10.05
N ALA A 145 -25.75 24.80 9.27
CA ALA A 145 -26.21 23.68 8.45
C ALA A 145 -25.34 23.53 7.19
N VAL A 146 -25.05 22.28 6.81
CA VAL A 146 -24.23 21.93 5.62
C VAL A 146 -25.05 21.03 4.71
N ILE A 147 -25.03 21.32 3.40
CA ILE A 147 -25.60 20.47 2.33
C ILE A 147 -24.55 20.30 1.24
#